data_AF-A0A349QUK9-F1
#
_entry.id   AF-A0A349QUK9-F1
#
_cell.length_a   1.000
_cell.length_b   1.000
_cell.length_c   1.000
_cell.angle_alpha   90.00
_cell.angle_beta   90.00
_cell.angle_gamma   90.00
#
_symmetry.space_group_name_H-M   'P 1'
#
loop_
_entity.id
_entity.type
_entity.pdbx_description
1 polymer ?
#
loop_
_entity_poly.entity_id
_entity_poly.type
_entity_poly.pdbx_seq_one_letter_code
_entity_poly.pdbx_strand_id
1 'polypeptide(L)'
;MTISCLFSTSAPLYAQETDSVNKKELDLSSLLNGIRQQQINDSLERVKLQHEIADLKSQNSPKKENLKQQLNEFDEENNLRKQQLKVKVDSIKKNTKRYAVAPFQDTLFYIYNKLGSSLAKDRAYNVVSRIHNLYEDDFVKVDSFKIENSEISADIVYKDLVITSVTELDALLEGKSKEEIAANYLKRIQDSIKTERADNS
;
A
#
# COMPACT_ATOMS: atom_id res chain seq x y z
N MET A 1 28.67 41.27 -46.94
CA MET A 1 29.16 41.08 -45.56
C MET A 1 28.19 41.83 -44.66
N THR A 2 27.44 41.25 -43.74
CA THR A 2 27.73 40.09 -42.89
C THR A 2 26.46 39.62 -42.16
N ILE A 3 26.32 38.29 -42.12
CA ILE A 3 25.91 37.44 -40.99
C ILE A 3 24.47 37.59 -40.47
N SER A 4 23.64 36.68 -41.00
CA SER A 4 22.44 36.17 -40.37
C SER A 4 22.82 35.21 -39.22
N CYS A 5 22.36 35.48 -38.00
CA CYS A 5 22.49 34.57 -36.86
C CYS A 5 21.15 33.88 -36.62
N LEU A 6 21.09 32.59 -36.93
CA LEU A 6 20.03 31.68 -36.52
C LEU A 6 20.33 31.19 -35.09
N PHE A 7 19.52 31.58 -34.12
CA PHE A 7 19.53 30.95 -32.80
C PHE A 7 18.66 29.71 -32.83
N SER A 8 19.31 28.54 -32.86
CA SER A 8 18.66 27.24 -32.67
C SER A 8 18.28 27.08 -31.20
N THR A 9 16.99 27.06 -30.90
CA THR A 9 16.46 26.67 -29.59
C THR A 9 16.53 25.16 -29.44
N SER A 10 17.40 24.67 -28.57
CA SER A 10 17.37 23.28 -28.10
C SER A 10 16.29 23.12 -27.02
N ALA A 11 15.21 22.42 -27.35
CA ALA A 11 14.23 21.97 -26.36
C ALA A 11 14.75 20.68 -25.67
N PRO A 12 14.78 20.59 -24.33
CA PRO A 12 15.13 19.34 -23.66
C PRO A 12 14.01 18.30 -23.77
N LEU A 13 14.42 17.07 -24.14
CA LEU A 13 13.59 15.89 -24.32
C LEU A 13 13.26 15.25 -22.96
N TYR A 14 12.13 15.60 -22.32
CA TYR A 14 11.74 15.08 -21.00
C TYR A 14 10.55 14.10 -21.00
N ALA A 15 10.02 13.72 -22.17
CA ALA A 15 8.71 13.05 -22.25
C ALA A 15 8.74 11.50 -22.26
N GLN A 16 9.87 10.83 -22.51
CA GLN A 16 9.85 9.37 -22.73
C GLN A 16 9.98 8.50 -21.47
N GLU A 17 10.61 9.00 -20.39
CA GLU A 17 10.80 8.19 -19.18
C GLU A 17 9.54 8.12 -18.30
N THR A 18 8.73 9.18 -18.28
CA THR A 18 7.51 9.29 -17.46
C THR A 18 6.43 8.29 -17.89
N ASP A 19 6.25 8.14 -19.21
CA ASP A 19 5.21 7.27 -19.78
C ASP A 19 5.49 5.79 -19.48
N SER A 20 6.76 5.39 -19.53
CA SER A 20 7.17 4.01 -19.25
C SER A 20 7.05 3.64 -17.77
N VAL A 21 7.33 4.58 -16.86
CA VAL A 21 7.18 4.38 -15.41
C VAL A 21 5.71 4.26 -15.03
N ASN A 22 4.87 5.16 -15.53
CA ASN A 22 3.43 5.14 -15.25
C ASN A 22 2.79 3.82 -15.73
N LYS A 23 3.20 3.31 -16.90
CA LYS A 23 2.74 2.01 -17.40
C LYS A 23 3.11 0.87 -16.44
N LYS A 24 4.35 0.79 -15.96
CA LYS A 24 4.77 -0.25 -15.01
C LYS A 24 4.02 -0.17 -13.67
N GLU A 25 3.78 1.04 -13.17
CA GLU A 25 3.01 1.23 -11.93
C GLU A 25 1.52 0.90 -12.11
N LEU A 26 0.96 1.16 -13.30
CA LEU A 26 -0.38 0.71 -13.68
C LEU A 26 -0.45 -0.83 -13.74
N ASP A 27 0.51 -1.47 -14.40
CA ASP A 27 0.59 -2.93 -14.52
C ASP A 27 0.70 -3.59 -13.13
N LEU A 28 1.52 -3.02 -12.24
CA LEU A 28 1.61 -3.46 -10.83
C LEU A 28 0.27 -3.32 -10.12
N SER A 29 -0.39 -2.17 -10.23
CA SER A 29 -1.67 -1.93 -9.57
C SER A 29 -2.75 -2.90 -10.05
N SER A 30 -2.80 -3.17 -11.35
CA SER A 30 -3.71 -4.13 -11.97
C SER A 30 -3.45 -5.55 -11.43
N LEU A 31 -2.19 -5.95 -11.37
CA LEU A 31 -1.77 -7.25 -10.83
C LEU A 31 -2.18 -7.43 -9.37
N LEU A 32 -1.93 -6.44 -8.51
CA LEU A 32 -2.29 -6.50 -7.08
C LEU A 32 -3.81 -6.50 -6.88
N ASN A 33 -4.56 -5.76 -7.69
CA ASN A 33 -6.03 -5.80 -7.67
C ASN A 33 -6.58 -7.18 -8.06
N GLY A 34 -5.99 -7.83 -9.08
CA GLY A 34 -6.38 -9.20 -9.45
C GLY A 34 -6.19 -10.19 -8.31
N ILE A 35 -5.08 -10.06 -7.58
CA ILE A 35 -4.80 -10.85 -6.37
C ILE A 35 -5.86 -10.58 -5.29
N ARG A 36 -6.13 -9.31 -4.99
CA ARG A 36 -7.13 -8.90 -4.00
C ARG A 36 -8.51 -9.46 -4.34
N GLN A 37 -8.94 -9.36 -5.60
CA GLN A 37 -10.23 -9.85 -6.04
C GLN A 37 -10.34 -11.38 -5.86
N GLN A 38 -9.28 -12.12 -6.15
CA GLN A 38 -9.24 -13.56 -5.91
C GLN A 38 -9.44 -13.87 -4.42
N GLN A 39 -8.75 -13.16 -3.52
CA GLN A 39 -8.90 -13.35 -2.08
C GLN A 39 -10.32 -13.04 -1.58
N ILE A 40 -10.95 -12.00 -2.13
CA ILE A 40 -12.35 -11.65 -1.83
C ILE A 40 -13.28 -12.77 -2.27
N ASN A 41 -13.09 -13.29 -3.49
CA ASN A 41 -13.90 -14.38 -4.01
C ASN A 41 -13.75 -15.66 -3.17
N ASP A 42 -12.51 -15.99 -2.78
CA ASP A 42 -12.22 -17.15 -1.93
C ASP A 42 -12.89 -17.01 -0.55
N SER A 43 -12.82 -15.82 0.06
CA SER A 43 -13.50 -15.53 1.34
C SER A 43 -15.01 -15.64 1.22
N LEU A 44 -15.58 -15.09 0.14
CA LEU A 44 -17.02 -15.13 -0.12
C LEU A 44 -17.51 -16.57 -0.32
N GLU A 45 -16.79 -17.38 -1.09
CA GLU A 45 -17.16 -18.78 -1.32
C GLU A 45 -17.11 -19.61 -0.04
N ARG A 46 -16.08 -19.37 0.80
CA ARG A 46 -16.01 -19.96 2.14
C ARG A 46 -17.24 -19.66 2.97
N VAL A 47 -17.64 -18.39 3.01
CA VAL A 47 -18.80 -17.93 3.79
C VAL A 47 -20.09 -18.56 3.28
N LYS A 48 -20.25 -18.72 1.96
CA LYS A 48 -21.42 -19.41 1.38
C LYS A 48 -21.49 -20.88 1.81
N LEU A 49 -20.39 -21.63 1.70
CA LEU A 49 -20.35 -23.04 2.14
C LEU A 49 -20.67 -23.16 3.64
N GLN A 50 -20.11 -22.27 4.46
CA GLN A 50 -20.39 -22.22 5.89
C GLN A 50 -21.86 -21.93 6.19
N HIS A 51 -22.46 -20.99 5.45
CA HIS A 51 -23.88 -20.67 5.56
C HIS A 51 -24.77 -21.85 5.18
N GLU A 52 -24.49 -22.52 4.05
CA GLU A 52 -25.27 -23.69 3.63
C GLU A 52 -25.20 -24.83 4.66
N ILE A 53 -24.04 -25.04 5.29
CA ILE A 53 -23.88 -26.01 6.38
C ILE A 53 -24.71 -25.63 7.62
N ALA A 54 -24.78 -24.33 7.93
CA ALA A 54 -25.51 -23.80 9.08
C ALA A 54 -27.05 -23.91 8.91
N ASP A 55 -27.55 -23.69 7.69
CA ASP A 55 -28.99 -23.76 7.36
C ASP A 55 -29.57 -25.19 7.45
N LEU A 56 -28.71 -26.21 7.35
CA LEU A 56 -29.13 -27.60 7.40
C LEU A 56 -29.53 -28.02 8.82
N LYS A 57 -30.85 -28.17 9.00
CA LYS A 57 -31.52 -28.49 10.27
C LYS A 57 -31.08 -29.79 10.95
N SER A 58 -30.72 -30.83 10.19
CA SER A 58 -30.32 -32.12 10.77
C SER A 58 -28.80 -32.24 10.91
N GLN A 59 -28.34 -32.70 12.07
CA GLN A 59 -26.91 -32.81 12.37
C GLN A 59 -26.21 -33.93 11.55
N ASN A 60 -26.95 -34.95 11.11
CA ASN A 60 -26.43 -36.16 10.44
C ASN A 60 -26.97 -36.36 9.00
N SER A 61 -27.23 -35.29 8.25
CA SER A 61 -27.62 -35.41 6.83
C SER A 61 -26.42 -35.77 5.95
N PRO A 62 -26.53 -36.74 5.02
CA PRO A 62 -25.50 -37.01 4.01
C PRO A 62 -25.08 -35.76 3.22
N LYS A 63 -26.02 -34.84 2.96
CA LYS A 63 -25.73 -33.55 2.29
C LYS A 63 -24.82 -32.66 3.14
N LYS A 64 -25.06 -32.63 4.45
CA LYS A 64 -24.25 -31.82 5.38
C LYS A 64 -22.82 -32.33 5.44
N GLU A 65 -22.64 -33.64 5.46
CA GLU A 65 -21.31 -34.25 5.45
C GLU A 65 -20.57 -33.96 4.14
N ASN A 66 -21.25 -34.06 3.00
CA ASN A 66 -20.66 -33.70 1.72
C ASN A 66 -20.23 -32.23 1.65
N LEU A 67 -21.03 -31.28 2.17
CA LEU A 67 -20.66 -29.87 2.21
C LEU A 67 -19.48 -29.59 3.15
N LYS A 68 -19.39 -30.29 4.28
CA LYS A 68 -18.20 -30.19 5.16
C LYS A 68 -16.94 -30.68 4.46
N GLN A 69 -17.05 -31.79 3.72
CA GLN A 69 -15.94 -32.30 2.92
C GLN A 69 -15.53 -31.28 1.85
N GLN A 70 -16.48 -30.71 1.11
CA GLN A 70 -16.21 -29.64 0.13
C GLN A 70 -15.53 -28.43 0.78
N LEU A 71 -15.98 -28.00 1.96
CA LEU A 71 -15.35 -26.89 2.70
C LEU A 71 -13.91 -27.23 3.10
N ASN A 72 -13.64 -28.47 3.53
CA ASN A 72 -12.28 -28.90 3.88
C ASN A 72 -11.37 -28.93 2.66
N GLU A 73 -11.81 -29.54 1.55
CA GLU A 73 -11.09 -29.56 0.27
C GLU A 73 -10.81 -28.13 -0.23
N PHE A 74 -11.80 -27.25 -0.12
CA PHE A 74 -11.68 -25.83 -0.47
C PHE A 74 -10.67 -25.09 0.42
N ASP A 75 -10.70 -25.31 1.75
CA ASP A 75 -9.75 -24.70 2.68
C ASP A 75 -8.31 -25.21 2.43
N GLU A 76 -8.13 -26.49 2.12
CA GLU A 76 -6.83 -27.07 1.72
C GLU A 76 -6.28 -26.44 0.43
N GLU A 77 -7.11 -26.33 -0.60
CA GLU A 77 -6.73 -25.72 -1.87
C GLU A 77 -6.39 -24.23 -1.69
N ASN A 78 -7.20 -23.50 -0.91
CA ASN A 78 -6.93 -22.10 -0.57
C ASN A 78 -5.62 -21.92 0.18
N ASN A 79 -5.29 -22.82 1.09
CA ASN A 79 -4.03 -22.75 1.82
C ASN A 79 -2.83 -22.92 0.86
N LEU A 80 -2.92 -23.84 -0.09
CA LEU A 80 -1.90 -24.00 -1.12
C LEU A 80 -1.80 -22.74 -2.01
N ARG A 81 -2.94 -22.22 -2.47
CA ARG A 81 -3.00 -20.97 -3.26
C ARG A 81 -2.41 -19.79 -2.50
N LYS A 82 -2.67 -19.65 -1.19
CA LYS A 82 -2.08 -18.60 -0.34
C LYS A 82 -0.56 -18.71 -0.25
N GLN A 83 -0.01 -19.92 -0.15
CA GLN A 83 1.44 -20.12 -0.14
C GLN A 83 2.07 -19.71 -1.48
N GLN A 84 1.48 -20.13 -2.59
CA GLN A 84 1.92 -19.73 -3.94
C GLN A 84 1.81 -18.21 -4.13
N LEU A 85 0.72 -17.63 -3.64
CA LEU A 85 0.48 -16.20 -3.71
C LEU A 85 1.52 -15.42 -2.93
N LYS A 86 1.89 -15.88 -1.74
CA LYS A 86 2.96 -15.26 -0.94
C LYS A 86 4.26 -15.19 -1.73
N VAL A 87 4.68 -16.30 -2.34
CA VAL A 87 5.89 -16.34 -3.19
C VAL A 87 5.78 -15.37 -4.37
N LYS A 88 4.59 -15.30 -5.00
CA LYS A 88 4.31 -14.37 -6.10
C LYS A 88 4.43 -12.91 -5.64
N VAL A 89 3.81 -12.55 -4.52
CA VAL A 89 3.87 -11.21 -3.93
C VAL A 89 5.30 -10.83 -3.55
N ASP A 90 6.05 -11.73 -2.93
CA ASP A 90 7.46 -11.51 -2.56
C ASP A 90 8.32 -11.24 -3.81
N SER A 91 8.09 -11.99 -4.88
CA SER A 91 8.75 -11.78 -6.18
C SER A 91 8.38 -10.42 -6.79
N ILE A 92 7.09 -10.05 -6.77
CA ILE A 92 6.63 -8.73 -7.23
C ILE A 92 7.34 -7.63 -6.43
N LYS A 93 7.30 -7.71 -5.10
CA LYS A 93 7.91 -6.71 -4.21
C LYS A 93 9.41 -6.55 -4.47
N LYS A 94 10.12 -7.67 -4.63
CA LYS A 94 11.58 -7.66 -4.90
C LYS A 94 11.93 -6.98 -6.21
N ASN A 95 11.10 -7.13 -7.24
CA ASN A 95 11.34 -6.58 -8.57
C ASN A 95 10.65 -5.23 -8.82
N THR A 96 9.89 -4.73 -7.84
CA THR A 96 9.17 -3.46 -7.93
C THR A 96 10.06 -2.32 -7.49
N LYS A 97 10.09 -1.25 -8.30
CA LYS A 97 10.75 0.00 -7.91
C LYS A 97 10.04 0.58 -6.69
N ARG A 98 10.81 0.95 -5.67
CA ARG A 98 10.32 1.50 -4.41
C ARG A 98 10.90 2.89 -4.18
N TYR A 99 10.16 3.73 -3.48
CA TYR A 99 10.53 5.12 -3.21
C TYR A 99 10.60 5.34 -1.70
N ALA A 100 11.74 5.83 -1.23
CA ALA A 100 11.99 6.03 0.19
C ALA A 100 11.22 7.25 0.72
N VAL A 101 10.63 7.09 1.90
CA VAL A 101 10.18 8.21 2.74
C VAL A 101 11.29 8.46 3.76
N ALA A 102 12.16 9.41 3.43
CA ALA A 102 13.32 9.80 4.23
C ALA A 102 13.33 11.33 4.37
N PRO A 103 12.59 11.88 5.35
CA PRO A 103 12.49 13.33 5.55
C PRO A 103 13.74 13.95 6.15
N PHE A 104 14.61 13.15 6.77
CA PHE A 104 15.88 13.56 7.37
C PHE A 104 17.01 12.63 6.91
N GLN A 105 17.83 12.12 7.83
CA GLN A 105 18.96 11.25 7.51
C GLN A 105 18.55 9.79 7.18
N ASP A 106 17.56 9.25 7.88
CA ASP A 106 17.15 7.85 7.78
C ASP A 106 15.86 7.64 6.97
N THR A 107 15.77 6.48 6.31
CA THR A 107 14.54 6.05 5.65
C THR A 107 13.57 5.47 6.68
N LEU A 108 12.38 6.07 6.78
CA LEU A 108 11.33 5.58 7.66
C LEU A 108 10.66 4.33 7.07
N PHE A 109 10.26 4.41 5.81
CA PHE A 109 9.61 3.33 5.08
C PHE A 109 9.68 3.55 3.56
N TYR A 110 9.15 2.61 2.79
CA TYR A 110 9.11 2.66 1.32
C TYR A 110 7.67 2.64 0.81
N ILE A 111 7.43 3.37 -0.28
CA ILE A 111 6.18 3.31 -1.05
C ILE A 111 6.45 2.61 -2.37
N TYR A 112 5.57 1.68 -2.74
CA TYR A 112 5.75 0.78 -3.89
C TYR A 112 4.74 1.05 -5.02
N ASN A 113 3.49 1.33 -4.68
CA ASN A 113 2.41 1.50 -5.64
C ASN A 113 1.90 2.93 -5.68
N LYS A 114 1.19 3.25 -6.77
CA LYS A 114 0.46 4.51 -6.91
C LYS A 114 -0.81 4.52 -6.05
N LEU A 115 -1.34 5.73 -5.81
CA LEU A 115 -2.62 5.97 -5.15
C LEU A 115 -3.45 6.92 -6.01
N GLY A 116 -4.51 6.41 -6.62
CA GLY A 116 -5.28 7.18 -7.59
C GLY A 116 -4.41 7.64 -8.76
N SER A 117 -4.35 8.97 -8.98
CA SER A 117 -3.49 9.62 -9.97
C SER A 117 -2.07 9.89 -9.47
N SER A 118 -1.79 9.74 -8.17
CA SER A 118 -0.48 10.00 -7.59
C SER A 118 0.44 8.80 -7.75
N LEU A 119 1.52 8.96 -8.52
CA LEU A 119 2.54 7.92 -8.70
C LEU A 119 3.22 7.59 -7.37
N ALA A 120 3.80 6.39 -7.27
CA ALA A 120 4.48 5.96 -6.05
C ALA A 120 5.62 6.92 -5.63
N LYS A 121 6.32 7.50 -6.61
CA LYS A 121 7.34 8.54 -6.40
C LYS A 121 6.76 9.80 -5.77
N ASP A 122 5.68 10.30 -6.35
CA ASP A 122 5.05 11.56 -5.93
C ASP A 122 4.43 11.40 -4.55
N ARG A 123 3.84 10.23 -4.26
CA ARG A 123 3.40 9.86 -2.91
C ARG A 123 4.54 9.98 -1.91
N ALA A 124 5.67 9.31 -2.17
CA ALA A 124 6.80 9.33 -1.24
C ALA A 124 7.32 10.75 -1.01
N TYR A 125 7.46 11.53 -2.09
CA TYR A 125 7.89 12.93 -2.02
C TYR A 125 6.92 13.80 -1.22
N ASN A 126 5.61 13.67 -1.44
CA ASN A 126 4.60 14.43 -0.73
C ASN A 126 4.57 14.08 0.76
N VAL A 127 4.74 12.80 1.10
CA VAL A 127 4.82 12.34 2.50
C VAL A 127 6.07 12.91 3.17
N VAL A 128 7.23 12.85 2.51
CA VAL A 128 8.47 13.50 2.99
C VAL A 128 8.25 14.98 3.28
N SER A 129 7.69 15.70 2.32
CA SER A 129 7.44 17.14 2.43
C SER A 129 6.49 17.47 3.59
N ARG A 130 5.44 16.68 3.79
CA ARG A 130 4.50 16.85 4.91
C ARG A 130 5.16 16.60 6.26
N ILE A 131 5.97 15.54 6.38
CA ILE A 131 6.68 15.22 7.63
C ILE A 131 7.67 16.35 7.96
N HIS A 132 8.42 16.84 6.97
CA HIS A 132 9.36 17.93 7.16
C HIS A 132 8.64 19.23 7.58
N ASN A 133 7.54 19.60 6.93
CA ASN A 133 6.74 20.77 7.33
C ASN A 133 6.17 20.65 8.76
N LEU A 134 5.78 19.44 9.17
CA LEU A 134 5.32 19.19 10.55
C LEU A 134 6.46 19.27 11.56
N TYR A 135 7.69 18.96 11.16
CA TYR A 135 8.87 19.11 11.99
C TYR A 135 9.23 20.57 12.23
N GLU A 136 9.21 21.41 11.19
CA GLU A 136 9.54 22.85 11.25
C GLU A 136 8.50 23.68 12.03
N ASP A 137 7.27 23.17 12.23
CA ASP A 137 6.23 23.88 12.97
C ASP A 137 6.31 23.60 14.48
N ASP A 138 6.83 24.58 15.24
CA ASP A 138 6.98 24.54 16.70
C ASP A 138 5.66 24.28 17.46
N PHE A 139 4.50 24.58 16.85
CA PHE A 139 3.19 24.35 17.46
C PHE A 139 2.66 22.93 17.22
N VAL A 140 3.35 22.11 16.42
CA VAL A 140 2.99 20.72 16.18
C VAL A 140 3.23 19.85 17.41
N LYS A 141 2.15 19.23 17.88
CA LYS A 141 2.17 18.21 18.92
C LYS A 141 2.27 16.82 18.27
N VAL A 142 3.48 16.29 18.18
CA VAL A 142 3.78 14.99 17.54
C VAL A 142 2.95 13.84 18.13
N ASP A 143 2.68 13.87 19.45
CA ASP A 143 1.86 12.85 20.13
C ASP A 143 0.36 12.92 19.77
N SER A 144 -0.08 13.97 19.08
CA SER A 144 -1.46 14.11 18.61
C SER A 144 -1.70 13.50 17.23
N PHE A 145 -0.68 12.92 16.60
CA PHE A 145 -0.85 12.17 15.36
C PHE A 145 -1.65 10.90 15.66
N LYS A 146 -2.60 10.55 14.79
CA LYS A 146 -3.49 9.40 14.99
C LYS A 146 -3.77 8.68 13.68
N ILE A 147 -4.33 7.48 13.78
CA ILE A 147 -4.79 6.70 12.63
C ILE A 147 -6.30 6.81 12.53
N GLU A 148 -6.79 7.14 11.34
CA GLU A 148 -8.21 7.08 10.98
C GLU A 148 -8.41 5.96 9.97
N ASN A 149 -9.25 4.99 10.32
CA ASN A 149 -9.50 3.83 9.48
C ASN A 149 -10.73 4.06 8.60
N SER A 150 -10.59 3.71 7.32
CA SER A 150 -11.67 3.62 6.36
C SER A 150 -11.75 2.20 5.80
N GLU A 151 -12.75 1.96 4.95
CA GLU A 151 -12.86 0.68 4.23
C GLU A 151 -11.61 0.41 3.39
N ILE A 152 -11.10 1.44 2.70
CA ILE A 152 -10.07 1.30 1.67
C ILE A 152 -8.66 1.69 2.14
N SER A 153 -8.54 2.39 3.28
CA SER A 153 -7.28 2.92 3.79
C SER A 153 -7.20 2.96 5.31
N ALA A 154 -5.99 3.01 5.83
CA ALA A 154 -5.68 3.48 7.18
C ALA A 154 -4.82 4.74 7.03
N ASP A 155 -5.36 5.88 7.45
CA ASP A 155 -4.80 7.21 7.21
C ASP A 155 -4.12 7.73 8.47
N ILE A 156 -2.87 8.15 8.35
CA ILE A 156 -2.13 8.82 9.43
C ILE A 156 -2.39 10.30 9.30
N VAL A 157 -2.98 10.91 10.34
CA VAL A 157 -3.47 12.29 10.29
C VAL A 157 -2.97 13.12 11.47
N TYR A 158 -2.89 14.43 11.23
CA TYR A 158 -2.74 15.46 12.26
C TYR A 158 -3.70 16.61 11.97
N LYS A 159 -4.68 16.83 12.85
CA LYS A 159 -5.82 17.73 12.60
C LYS A 159 -6.47 17.34 11.25
N ASP A 160 -6.58 18.28 10.32
CA ASP A 160 -7.18 18.07 8.99
C ASP A 160 -6.16 17.62 7.92
N LEU A 161 -4.88 17.47 8.29
CA LEU A 161 -3.82 17.04 7.37
C LEU A 161 -3.66 15.52 7.39
N VAL A 162 -3.87 14.89 6.24
CA VAL A 162 -3.43 13.50 6.00
C VAL A 162 -1.94 13.50 5.69
N ILE A 163 -1.15 12.92 6.60
CA ILE A 163 0.30 12.76 6.43
C ILE A 163 0.56 11.72 5.35
N THR A 164 0.01 10.52 5.52
CA THR A 164 0.08 9.43 4.54
C THR A 164 -1.11 8.47 4.70
N SER A 165 -1.41 7.74 3.63
CA SER A 165 -2.48 6.73 3.56
C SER A 165 -1.89 5.38 3.21
N VAL A 166 -2.26 4.36 3.99
CA VAL A 166 -1.91 2.96 3.74
C VAL A 166 -3.12 2.23 3.18
N THR A 167 -3.00 1.74 1.95
CA THR A 167 -4.09 0.99 1.28
C THR A 167 -3.98 -0.51 1.48
N GLU A 168 -5.03 -1.24 1.12
CA GLU A 168 -4.96 -2.71 1.06
C GLU A 168 -3.91 -3.23 0.07
N LEU A 169 -3.58 -2.49 -0.97
CA LEU A 169 -2.53 -2.89 -1.92
C LEU A 169 -1.13 -2.70 -1.32
N ASP A 170 -0.92 -1.65 -0.52
CA ASP A 170 0.30 -1.48 0.29
C ASP A 170 0.43 -2.65 1.27
N ALA A 171 -0.68 -2.99 1.95
CA ALA A 171 -0.79 -4.10 2.88
C ALA A 171 -0.48 -5.46 2.27
N LEU A 172 -0.98 -5.71 1.05
CA LEU A 172 -0.73 -6.94 0.32
C LEU A 172 0.76 -7.18 0.09
N LEU A 173 1.53 -6.14 -0.27
CA LEU A 173 2.99 -6.23 -0.49
C LEU A 173 3.78 -6.46 0.80
N GLU A 174 3.26 -6.05 1.96
CA GLU A 174 3.91 -6.27 3.25
C GLU A 174 3.45 -7.56 3.94
N GLY A 175 2.38 -8.20 3.46
CA GLY A 175 1.79 -9.38 4.08
C GLY A 175 1.24 -9.11 5.48
N LYS A 176 0.80 -7.87 5.74
CA LYS A 176 0.24 -7.38 7.01
C LYS A 176 -1.06 -6.64 6.75
N SER A 177 -1.85 -6.37 7.78
CA SER A 177 -3.01 -5.48 7.65
C SER A 177 -2.59 -4.03 7.41
N LYS A 178 -3.49 -3.23 6.81
CA LYS A 178 -3.25 -1.80 6.59
C LYS A 178 -3.09 -1.04 7.91
N GLU A 179 -3.78 -1.48 8.94
CA GLU A 179 -3.74 -0.95 10.31
C GLU A 179 -2.38 -1.22 10.97
N GLU A 180 -1.83 -2.43 10.85
CA GLU A 180 -0.51 -2.77 11.40
C GLU A 180 0.61 -1.95 10.74
N ILE A 181 0.51 -1.73 9.43
CA ILE A 181 1.49 -0.92 8.69
C ILE A 181 1.36 0.55 9.07
N ALA A 182 0.14 1.09 9.12
CA ALA A 182 -0.11 2.46 9.55
C ALA A 182 0.40 2.70 10.98
N ALA A 183 0.18 1.76 11.90
CA ALA A 183 0.73 1.83 13.26
C ALA A 183 2.26 1.84 13.28
N ASN A 184 2.90 1.02 12.44
CA ASN A 184 4.36 1.02 12.32
C ASN A 184 4.89 2.36 11.75
N TYR A 185 4.23 2.87 10.72
CA TYR A 185 4.61 4.13 10.07
C TYR A 185 4.40 5.32 11.01
N LEU A 186 3.27 5.37 11.72
CA LEU A 186 2.97 6.41 12.71
C LEU A 186 4.10 6.49 13.73
N LYS A 187 4.45 5.35 14.34
CA LYS A 187 5.53 5.29 15.33
C LYS A 187 6.85 5.82 14.76
N ARG A 188 7.25 5.35 13.57
CA ARG A 188 8.50 5.78 12.92
C ARG A 188 8.51 7.28 12.62
N ILE A 189 7.39 7.84 12.17
CA ILE A 189 7.27 9.28 11.90
C ILE A 189 7.39 10.07 13.20
N GLN A 190 6.66 9.67 14.25
CA GLN A 190 6.70 10.35 15.55
C GLN A 190 8.10 10.31 16.17
N ASP A 191 8.70 9.12 16.21
CA ASP A 191 10.05 8.93 16.75
C ASP A 191 11.06 9.77 15.97
N SER A 192 10.98 9.77 14.64
CA SER A 192 11.91 10.53 13.79
C SER A 192 11.81 12.04 14.00
N ILE A 193 10.61 12.63 14.09
CA ILE A 193 10.46 14.06 14.35
C ILE A 193 10.98 14.41 15.75
N LYS A 194 10.69 13.58 16.75
CA LYS A 194 11.15 13.82 18.13
C LYS A 194 12.67 13.78 18.25
N THR A 195 13.30 12.78 17.65
CA THR A 195 14.76 12.66 17.63
C THR A 195 15.39 13.85 16.93
N GLU A 196 14.92 14.20 15.73
CA GLU A 196 15.47 15.33 14.97
C GLU A 196 15.33 16.66 15.74
N ARG A 197 14.22 16.88 16.45
CA ARG A 197 14.05 18.09 17.29
C ARG A 197 15.01 18.09 18.47
N ALA A 198 15.22 16.94 19.12
CA ALA A 198 16.12 16.83 20.25
C ALA A 198 17.59 17.04 19.85
N ASP A 199 17.98 16.56 18.67
CA ASP A 199 19.35 16.70 18.14
C ASP A 199 19.67 18.13 17.68
N ASN A 200 18.65 18.91 17.32
CA ASN A 200 18.77 20.31 16.87
C ASN A 200 18.37 21.35 17.94
N SER A 201 18.11 20.95 19.19
CA SER A 201 17.83 21.84 20.33
C SER A 201 19.09 22.15 21.14
#